data_AF-A0AAP2GW86-F1
#
_entry.id   AF-A0AAP2GW86-F1
#
_cell.length_a   1.000
_cell.length_b   1.000
_cell.length_c   1.000
_cell.angle_alpha   90.00
_cell.angle_beta   90.00
_cell.angle_gamma   90.00
#
_symmetry.space_group_name_H-M   'P 1'
#
loop_
_entity.id
_entity.type
_entity.pdbx_description
1 polymer ?
#
loop_
_entity_poly.entity_id
_entity_poly.type
_entity_poly.pdbx_seq_one_letter_code
_entity_poly.pdbx_strand_id
1 'polypeptide(L)'
;MLTIIRRSLFMLIVLALPALRAAGQTGQLSVPRVEQMPNLPAPYVMRDWKDVARQYDAFVFSQTKTGTHLPLVGFAPAGVNYPALQPILLDTYVGTNSNGQAEAINILPAVVGASLVGIDKVHQDGINWVEKIKDFYNARNGQDVYLNSYSALSGNDWWYDLMPNVFFYQLYTLYPTTPGFAEQYTRIADRWLEAVQQMGGKVAPWTVPQMNYRGWYLAESLGNTEGVKEPEAAGAIAWLLYHAYQTTQDKRYLSGARQALDFLASLTSNPSYELQLPYGVQVAAEINAKEGASYDLGKMLNWCFDRGPLRGWGTIVGKWNGQDVSGLIGEANDQGNDYAFLMNGYQQAAALVPLTRYDKRYARAIAKWVLNLANASRLLYPAYLSASQQDDYTWSNTYDPQSVIAYEALKENWQGTALYGTGDAKRNGWAQTNLGLYGSSHVGYLASVVALTDVEGILALDLNKTDFANNHPFSSYVLFNPHQNSRTVTLTLGSGHYDVYDAISETMIAQGVTGNTTISIAADEVILLTYLPAGTVTTARAGKLYAGEVVVDYHYDYDYAPALEIKSLAVAEDKVGFNKEVSVYVTLENPVGIGASWQWT
;
A
#
# COMPACT_ATOMS: atom_id res chain seq x y z
N MET A 1 -79.97 34.28 10.25
CA MET A 1 -79.53 35.65 9.91
C MET A 1 -78.01 35.65 9.90
N LEU A 2 -77.43 35.99 8.74
CA LEU A 2 -76.10 36.58 8.46
C LEU A 2 -75.01 36.47 9.57
N THR A 3 -73.76 36.07 9.33
CA THR A 3 -72.88 36.53 8.24
C THR A 3 -71.64 35.63 8.12
N ILE A 4 -71.19 35.53 6.87
CA ILE A 4 -70.00 34.92 6.29
C ILE A 4 -68.68 35.48 6.86
N ILE A 5 -67.68 34.62 7.09
CA ILE A 5 -66.27 34.98 6.90
C ILE A 5 -65.58 33.86 6.09
N ARG A 6 -65.23 34.19 4.85
CA ARG A 6 -64.35 33.42 3.96
C ARG A 6 -62.92 33.41 4.54
N ARG A 7 -62.30 32.23 4.63
CA ARG A 7 -60.84 32.11 4.61
C ARG A 7 -60.45 31.10 3.54
N SER A 8 -59.76 31.60 2.52
CA SER A 8 -59.17 30.85 1.42
C SER A 8 -58.12 29.88 1.96
N LEU A 9 -58.34 28.58 1.78
CA LEU A 9 -57.36 27.54 2.06
C LEU A 9 -56.53 27.33 0.79
N PHE A 10 -55.34 27.93 0.74
CA PHE A 10 -54.32 27.60 -0.26
C PHE A 10 -53.79 26.20 0.06
N MET A 11 -54.16 25.21 -0.76
CA MET A 11 -53.69 23.83 -0.63
C MET A 11 -52.26 23.77 -1.19
N LEU A 12 -51.26 23.89 -0.31
CA LEU A 12 -49.86 23.65 -0.66
C LEU A 12 -49.66 22.12 -0.76
N ILE A 13 -49.68 21.58 -1.98
CA ILE A 13 -49.23 20.22 -2.23
C ILE A 13 -47.70 20.24 -2.10
N VAL A 14 -47.20 19.90 -0.91
CA VAL A 14 -45.81 19.52 -0.72
C VAL A 14 -45.65 18.12 -1.30
N LEU A 15 -45.16 18.05 -2.53
CA LEU A 15 -44.59 16.83 -3.11
C LEU A 15 -43.38 16.46 -2.25
N ALA A 16 -43.61 15.61 -1.25
CA ALA A 16 -42.56 14.87 -0.58
C ALA A 16 -41.99 13.88 -1.62
N LEU A 17 -40.99 14.32 -2.37
CA LEU A 17 -40.07 13.42 -3.06
C LEU A 17 -39.47 12.53 -1.96
N PRO A 18 -39.70 11.21 -1.97
CA PRO A 18 -38.88 10.34 -1.15
C PRO A 18 -37.46 10.49 -1.68
N ALA A 19 -36.57 11.03 -0.86
CA ALA A 19 -35.15 10.84 -1.09
C ALA A 19 -34.94 9.32 -1.12
N LEU A 20 -34.77 8.75 -2.31
CA LEU A 20 -34.10 7.47 -2.45
C LEU A 20 -32.70 7.71 -1.86
N ARG A 21 -32.55 7.43 -0.57
CA ARG A 21 -31.25 7.06 -0.04
C ARG A 21 -30.90 5.81 -0.81
N ALA A 22 -29.92 5.90 -1.70
CA ALA A 22 -29.27 4.71 -2.24
C ALA A 22 -28.94 3.82 -1.03
N ALA A 23 -29.58 2.66 -0.93
CA ALA A 23 -29.18 1.68 0.05
C ALA A 23 -27.74 1.29 -0.33
N GLY A 24 -26.81 1.35 0.64
CA GLY A 24 -25.45 0.90 0.39
C GLY A 24 -25.47 -0.54 -0.13
N GLN A 25 -24.57 -0.84 -1.08
CA GLN A 25 -24.47 -2.18 -1.65
C GLN A 25 -24.31 -3.22 -0.54
N THR A 26 -25.11 -4.29 -0.60
CA THR A 26 -25.13 -5.31 0.44
C THR A 26 -23.74 -5.94 0.59
N GLY A 27 -23.31 -6.18 1.82
CA GLY A 27 -22.01 -6.76 2.12
C GLY A 27 -20.83 -5.78 2.09
N GLN A 28 -21.02 -4.52 1.68
CA GLN A 28 -19.96 -3.51 1.73
C GLN A 28 -19.95 -2.76 3.07
N LEU A 29 -18.76 -2.54 3.63
CA LEU A 29 -18.51 -1.76 4.84
C LEU A 29 -17.97 -0.37 4.48
N SER A 30 -18.37 0.64 5.25
CA SER A 30 -17.90 2.01 5.07
C SER A 30 -16.58 2.25 5.80
N VAL A 31 -15.77 3.13 5.21
CA VAL A 31 -14.63 3.78 5.89
C VAL A 31 -15.02 5.25 6.04
N PRO A 32 -15.31 5.75 7.26
CA PRO A 32 -15.94 7.05 7.46
C PRO A 32 -15.21 8.24 6.81
N ARG A 33 -13.87 8.27 6.85
CA ARG A 33 -13.08 9.32 6.20
C ARG A 33 -13.20 9.26 4.66
N VAL A 34 -13.26 8.07 4.07
CA VAL A 34 -13.46 7.88 2.62
C VAL A 34 -14.85 8.32 2.19
N GLU A 35 -15.86 8.15 3.03
CA GLU A 35 -17.23 8.59 2.69
C GLU A 35 -17.39 10.12 2.61
N GLN A 36 -16.43 10.88 3.13
CA GLN A 36 -16.39 12.35 2.98
C GLN A 36 -15.94 12.78 1.57
N MET A 37 -15.33 11.88 0.80
CA MET A 37 -14.85 12.14 -0.56
C MET A 37 -16.01 12.10 -1.55
N PRO A 38 -15.95 12.88 -2.65
CA PRO A 38 -16.93 12.73 -3.72
C PRO A 38 -16.82 11.33 -4.34
N ASN A 39 -17.94 10.78 -4.82
CA ASN A 39 -17.91 9.55 -5.58
C ASN A 39 -17.11 9.73 -6.89
N LEU A 40 -17.37 10.83 -7.61
CA LEU A 40 -16.62 11.24 -8.80
C LEU A 40 -15.93 12.59 -8.51
N PRO A 41 -14.59 12.68 -8.49
CA PRO A 41 -13.89 13.93 -8.21
C PRO A 41 -14.06 14.96 -9.34
N ALA A 42 -14.06 16.26 -9.01
CA ALA A 42 -14.30 17.35 -9.95
C ALA A 42 -13.29 18.53 -9.77
N PRO A 43 -12.60 18.96 -10.85
CA PRO A 43 -12.62 18.38 -12.19
C PRO A 43 -11.96 16.99 -12.22
N TYR A 44 -12.49 16.12 -13.06
CA TYR A 44 -11.88 14.84 -13.36
C TYR A 44 -10.84 15.02 -14.46
N VAL A 45 -9.57 14.80 -14.14
CA VAL A 45 -8.46 14.84 -15.10
C VAL A 45 -7.49 13.72 -14.74
N MET A 46 -7.73 12.52 -15.29
CA MET A 46 -6.90 11.37 -15.00
C MET A 46 -5.68 11.34 -15.91
N ARG A 47 -4.48 11.19 -15.33
CA ARG A 47 -3.26 10.91 -16.10
C ARG A 47 -3.25 9.44 -16.50
N ASP A 48 -2.64 9.14 -17.65
CA ASP A 48 -2.16 7.78 -17.90
C ASP A 48 -0.95 7.53 -17.00
N TRP A 49 -1.20 7.05 -15.78
CA TRP A 49 -0.15 6.82 -14.79
C TRP A 49 0.91 5.83 -15.26
N LYS A 50 0.57 4.89 -16.15
CA LYS A 50 1.52 3.92 -16.73
C LYS A 50 2.46 4.60 -17.72
N ASP A 51 1.94 5.49 -18.55
CA ASP A 51 2.76 6.33 -19.41
C ASP A 51 3.66 7.28 -18.60
N VAL A 52 3.12 7.93 -17.56
CA VAL A 52 3.91 8.78 -16.64
C VAL A 52 5.06 7.99 -16.00
N ALA A 53 4.80 6.78 -15.50
CA ALA A 53 5.83 5.95 -14.89
C ALA A 53 6.94 5.54 -15.87
N ARG A 54 6.59 5.24 -17.12
CA ARG A 54 7.56 4.90 -18.17
C ARG A 54 8.39 6.11 -18.58
N GLN A 55 7.77 7.27 -18.73
CA GLN A 55 8.48 8.51 -19.04
C GLN A 55 9.36 8.96 -17.87
N TYR A 56 8.91 8.78 -16.62
CA TYR A 56 9.73 9.03 -15.43
C TYR A 56 10.99 8.16 -15.44
N ASP A 57 10.86 6.84 -15.60
CA ASP A 57 12.01 5.93 -15.65
C ASP A 57 12.99 6.31 -16.77
N ALA A 58 12.48 6.53 -17.99
CA ALA A 58 13.31 6.99 -19.12
C ALA A 58 13.98 8.35 -18.85
N PHE A 59 13.35 9.21 -18.04
CA PHE A 59 13.91 10.50 -17.70
C PHE A 59 15.04 10.38 -16.67
N VAL A 60 14.77 9.73 -15.53
CA VAL A 60 15.68 9.74 -14.39
C VAL A 60 16.86 8.79 -14.56
N PHE A 61 16.69 7.69 -15.29
CA PHE A 61 17.80 6.75 -15.58
C PHE A 61 18.63 7.13 -16.81
N SER A 62 18.32 8.24 -17.48
CA SER A 62 19.09 8.73 -18.62
C SER A 62 20.40 9.39 -18.20
N GLN A 63 21.52 8.72 -18.46
CA GLN A 63 22.89 9.22 -18.19
C GLN A 63 23.36 10.32 -19.16
N THR A 64 22.69 10.49 -20.30
CA THR A 64 23.12 11.43 -21.35
C THR A 64 22.31 12.72 -21.37
N LYS A 65 21.41 12.92 -20.40
CA LYS A 65 20.62 14.15 -20.31
C LYS A 65 21.52 15.33 -19.95
N THR A 66 21.29 16.46 -20.61
CA THR A 66 22.06 17.69 -20.41
C THR A 66 21.15 18.82 -19.99
N GLY A 67 21.65 19.74 -19.15
CA GLY A 67 20.91 20.88 -18.66
C GLY A 67 21.33 21.22 -17.24
N THR A 68 20.78 22.30 -16.68
CA THR A 68 21.02 22.64 -15.27
C THR A 68 20.54 21.48 -14.39
N HIS A 69 21.42 20.93 -13.55
CA HIS A 69 21.17 19.77 -12.66
C HIS A 69 20.92 18.42 -13.36
N LEU A 70 21.32 18.26 -14.64
CA LEU A 70 21.24 16.98 -15.35
C LEU A 70 22.64 16.48 -15.75
N PRO A 71 22.86 15.15 -15.83
CA PRO A 71 21.92 14.06 -15.54
C PRO A 71 21.64 13.87 -14.03
N LEU A 72 20.53 13.20 -13.71
CA LEU A 72 20.12 12.93 -12.31
C LEU A 72 20.70 11.63 -11.75
N VAL A 73 21.19 10.76 -12.63
CA VAL A 73 21.78 9.46 -12.29
C VAL A 73 23.26 9.42 -12.64
N GLY A 74 24.02 8.71 -11.82
CA GLY A 74 25.41 8.38 -12.03
C GLY A 74 25.79 7.11 -11.28
N PHE A 75 27.10 6.86 -11.18
CA PHE A 75 27.62 5.70 -10.47
C PHE A 75 28.79 6.06 -9.58
N ALA A 76 28.84 5.46 -8.39
CA ALA A 76 30.03 5.45 -7.57
C ALA A 76 31.08 4.50 -8.19
N PRO A 77 32.39 4.78 -7.99
CA PRO A 77 33.46 4.03 -8.63
C PRO A 77 33.56 2.57 -8.16
N ALA A 78 33.18 2.29 -6.90
CA ALA A 78 33.17 0.95 -6.30
C ALA A 78 32.14 0.89 -5.16
N GLY A 79 31.62 -0.31 -4.90
CA GLY A 79 30.66 -0.58 -3.83
C GLY A 79 31.27 -0.64 -2.44
N VAL A 80 30.46 -0.26 -1.44
CA VAL A 80 30.84 -0.30 -0.03
C VAL A 80 30.70 -1.70 0.54
N ASN A 81 29.60 -2.38 0.20
CA ASN A 81 29.28 -3.74 0.66
C ASN A 81 29.69 -4.79 -0.39
N TYR A 82 29.71 -4.40 -1.66
CA TYR A 82 30.11 -5.27 -2.78
C TYR A 82 31.14 -4.55 -3.68
N PRO A 83 32.46 -4.73 -3.44
CA PRO A 83 33.51 -3.96 -4.14
C PRO A 83 33.53 -4.07 -5.66
N ALA A 84 32.98 -5.16 -6.22
CA ALA A 84 32.87 -5.37 -7.66
C ALA A 84 31.71 -4.59 -8.32
N LEU A 85 30.78 -4.06 -7.53
CA LEU A 85 29.66 -3.27 -8.04
C LEU A 85 30.05 -1.80 -8.19
N GLN A 86 29.34 -1.12 -9.08
CA GLN A 86 29.30 0.33 -9.17
C GLN A 86 27.92 0.80 -8.70
N PRO A 87 27.80 1.28 -7.45
CA PRO A 87 26.51 1.67 -6.86
C PRO A 87 25.85 2.83 -7.60
N ILE A 88 24.53 2.88 -7.55
CA ILE A 88 23.70 3.90 -8.22
C ILE A 88 23.74 5.20 -7.41
N LEU A 89 24.21 6.28 -8.02
CA LEU A 89 24.00 7.61 -7.49
C LEU A 89 22.76 8.17 -8.15
N LEU A 90 21.73 8.52 -7.39
CA LEU A 90 20.51 9.12 -7.90
C LEU A 90 20.13 10.27 -6.97
N ASP A 91 19.97 11.44 -7.56
CA ASP A 91 19.51 12.63 -6.86
C ASP A 91 18.16 12.35 -6.15
N THR A 92 18.04 12.81 -4.90
CA THR A 92 16.78 12.74 -4.14
C THR A 92 15.82 13.85 -4.59
N TYR A 93 16.39 15.00 -4.92
CA TYR A 93 15.69 16.13 -5.49
C TYR A 93 16.51 16.65 -6.67
N VAL A 94 15.86 17.24 -7.66
CA VAL A 94 16.58 17.86 -8.76
C VAL A 94 17.52 18.95 -8.21
N GLY A 95 18.82 18.81 -8.48
CA GLY A 95 19.85 19.73 -7.99
C GLY A 95 20.18 19.52 -6.52
N THR A 96 20.26 18.27 -6.08
CA THR A 96 20.77 17.90 -4.75
C THR A 96 22.16 18.50 -4.51
N ASN A 97 22.41 19.01 -3.30
CA ASN A 97 23.67 19.68 -2.94
C ASN A 97 24.80 18.72 -2.55
N SER A 98 24.50 17.43 -2.32
CA SER A 98 25.50 16.41 -1.96
C SER A 98 26.10 15.77 -3.21
N ASN A 99 27.43 15.62 -3.21
CA ASN A 99 28.12 14.81 -4.21
C ASN A 99 28.05 13.34 -3.79
N GLY A 100 27.30 12.52 -4.52
CA GLY A 100 27.15 11.10 -4.21
C GLY A 100 25.87 10.74 -3.46
N GLN A 101 24.78 11.48 -3.69
CA GLN A 101 23.47 11.15 -3.13
C GLN A 101 23.03 9.74 -3.56
N ALA A 102 22.63 8.93 -2.58
CA ALA A 102 22.04 7.62 -2.79
C ALA A 102 21.16 7.28 -1.60
N GLU A 103 19.84 7.26 -1.82
CA GLU A 103 18.86 6.87 -0.82
C GLU A 103 18.08 5.64 -1.26
N ALA A 104 18.02 4.64 -0.39
CA ALA A 104 17.35 3.38 -0.69
C ALA A 104 15.85 3.61 -0.92
N ILE A 105 15.24 4.50 -0.13
CA ILE A 105 13.82 4.88 -0.26
C ILE A 105 13.50 5.64 -1.55
N ASN A 106 14.50 6.13 -2.29
CA ASN A 106 14.30 6.74 -3.61
C ASN A 106 14.61 5.71 -4.72
N ILE A 107 15.77 5.05 -4.62
CA ILE A 107 16.31 4.21 -5.70
C ILE A 107 15.59 2.86 -5.82
N LEU A 108 15.35 2.15 -4.71
CA LEU A 108 14.65 0.85 -4.76
C LEU A 108 13.25 0.99 -5.36
N PRO A 109 12.39 1.90 -4.90
CA PRO A 109 11.05 2.04 -5.45
C PRO A 109 11.05 2.53 -6.90
N ALA A 110 12.07 3.30 -7.35
CA ALA A 110 12.21 3.62 -8.77
C ALA A 110 12.41 2.36 -9.63
N VAL A 111 13.25 1.43 -9.18
CA VAL A 111 13.51 0.15 -9.86
C VAL A 111 12.29 -0.77 -9.78
N VAL A 112 11.67 -0.91 -8.61
CA VAL A 112 10.46 -1.71 -8.43
C VAL A 112 9.32 -1.15 -9.28
N GLY A 113 9.05 0.14 -9.20
CA GLY A 113 7.99 0.83 -9.93
C GLY A 113 8.14 0.68 -11.46
N ALA A 114 9.34 0.87 -12.00
CA ALA A 114 9.63 0.65 -13.41
C ALA A 114 9.34 -0.80 -13.84
N SER A 115 9.73 -1.76 -13.00
CA SER A 115 9.49 -3.19 -13.24
C SER A 115 8.00 -3.54 -13.23
N LEU A 116 7.22 -2.95 -12.32
CA LEU A 116 5.77 -3.14 -12.24
C LEU A 116 5.03 -2.66 -13.50
N VAL A 117 5.58 -1.66 -14.21
CA VAL A 117 5.02 -1.16 -15.49
C VAL A 117 5.65 -1.78 -16.73
N GLY A 118 6.45 -2.84 -16.54
CA GLY A 118 6.98 -3.72 -17.59
C GLY A 118 8.35 -3.32 -18.14
N ILE A 119 9.13 -2.52 -17.42
CA ILE A 119 10.52 -2.20 -17.79
C ILE A 119 11.44 -3.24 -17.16
N ASP A 120 12.22 -3.93 -18.00
CA ASP A 120 13.20 -4.91 -17.51
C ASP A 120 14.47 -4.21 -17.00
N LYS A 121 14.57 -4.09 -15.68
CA LYS A 121 15.68 -3.40 -15.01
C LYS A 121 16.97 -4.23 -14.92
N VAL A 122 16.95 -5.50 -15.36
CA VAL A 122 18.18 -6.30 -15.50
C VAL A 122 18.90 -5.99 -16.81
N HIS A 123 18.16 -5.56 -17.84
CA HIS A 123 18.71 -5.36 -19.19
C HIS A 123 18.59 -3.93 -19.75
N GLN A 124 17.97 -3.01 -19.02
CA GLN A 124 17.80 -1.63 -19.48
C GLN A 124 19.15 -0.95 -19.75
N ASP A 125 19.34 -0.52 -21.00
CA ASP A 125 20.54 0.17 -21.49
C ASP A 125 21.85 -0.60 -21.25
N GLY A 126 21.77 -1.93 -21.20
CA GLY A 126 22.93 -2.79 -20.94
C GLY A 126 23.41 -2.76 -19.48
N ILE A 127 22.60 -2.23 -18.56
CA ILE A 127 22.92 -2.11 -17.14
C ILE A 127 21.95 -2.96 -16.32
N ASN A 128 22.52 -3.81 -15.47
CA ASN A 128 21.77 -4.51 -14.46
C ASN A 128 21.54 -3.60 -13.24
N TRP A 129 20.47 -2.82 -13.28
CA TRP A 129 20.10 -1.92 -12.18
C TRP A 129 19.71 -2.69 -10.93
N VAL A 130 19.08 -3.86 -11.09
CA VAL A 130 18.65 -4.73 -10.00
C VAL A 130 19.82 -5.22 -9.17
N GLU A 131 20.89 -5.70 -9.81
CA GLU A 131 22.08 -6.19 -9.09
C GLU A 131 22.78 -5.08 -8.28
N LYS A 132 22.81 -3.85 -8.81
CA LYS A 132 23.43 -2.70 -8.14
C LYS A 132 22.73 -2.32 -6.82
N ILE A 133 21.45 -2.66 -6.66
CA ILE A 133 20.69 -2.43 -5.42
C ILE A 133 21.33 -3.11 -4.22
N LYS A 134 22.04 -4.23 -4.43
CA LYS A 134 22.70 -5.00 -3.36
C LYS A 134 23.59 -4.15 -2.46
N ASP A 135 24.18 -3.06 -2.95
CA ASP A 135 25.06 -2.25 -2.12
C ASP A 135 24.34 -1.54 -0.96
N PHE A 136 23.00 -1.44 -0.99
CA PHE A 136 22.20 -0.99 0.17
C PHE A 136 22.05 -2.06 1.27
N TYR A 137 22.35 -3.33 0.98
CA TYR A 137 22.43 -4.37 1.99
C TYR A 137 23.71 -4.17 2.82
N ASN A 138 23.55 -3.66 4.04
CA ASN A 138 24.62 -3.21 4.92
C ASN A 138 25.34 -4.41 5.57
N ALA A 139 26.04 -5.20 4.75
CA ALA A 139 26.79 -6.39 5.16
C ALA A 139 28.11 -6.03 5.86
N ARG A 140 28.80 -4.97 5.40
CA ARG A 140 30.16 -4.64 5.86
C ARG A 140 30.22 -4.24 7.33
N ASN A 141 29.16 -3.62 7.83
CA ASN A 141 29.03 -3.19 9.23
C ASN A 141 28.13 -4.12 10.06
N GLY A 142 27.76 -5.30 9.53
CA GLY A 142 27.02 -6.34 10.25
C GLY A 142 25.57 -6.01 10.57
N GLN A 143 24.98 -4.98 9.94
CA GLN A 143 23.54 -4.73 10.08
C GLN A 143 22.74 -5.88 9.45
N ASP A 144 23.22 -6.40 8.30
CA ASP A 144 22.61 -7.51 7.56
C ASP A 144 21.15 -7.23 7.15
N VAL A 145 20.86 -5.96 6.86
CA VAL A 145 19.56 -5.46 6.37
C VAL A 145 19.78 -4.36 5.34
N TYR A 146 18.75 -4.06 4.55
CA TYR A 146 18.74 -2.87 3.70
C TYR A 146 18.46 -1.63 4.57
N LEU A 147 19.28 -0.59 4.43
CA LEU A 147 19.10 0.69 5.12
C LEU A 147 19.22 1.83 4.11
N ASN A 148 18.87 3.05 4.53
CA ASN A 148 18.72 4.18 3.61
C ASN A 148 20.03 4.67 2.95
N SER A 149 21.21 4.16 3.31
CA SER A 149 22.48 4.43 2.61
C SER A 149 23.37 3.19 2.58
N TYR A 150 24.46 3.25 1.79
CA TYR A 150 25.42 2.15 1.63
C TYR A 150 26.24 1.82 2.88
N SER A 151 26.21 2.66 3.92
CA SER A 151 26.92 2.43 5.19
C SER A 151 26.17 3.06 6.35
N ALA A 152 24.89 2.73 6.49
CA ALA A 152 24.02 3.20 7.56
C ALA A 152 24.02 2.26 8.77
N LEU A 153 23.56 2.77 9.91
CA LEU A 153 23.27 1.99 11.11
C LEU A 153 21.78 2.15 11.42
N SER A 154 21.14 1.04 11.83
CA SER A 154 19.78 1.04 12.34
C SER A 154 19.63 1.74 13.69
N GLY A 155 18.40 2.06 14.07
CA GLY A 155 17.99 2.46 15.41
C GLY A 155 17.55 3.91 15.56
N ASN A 156 17.80 4.74 14.56
CA ASN A 156 17.45 6.16 14.63
C ASN A 156 15.98 6.43 14.35
N ASP A 157 15.37 5.66 13.46
CA ASP A 157 14.07 5.95 12.89
C ASP A 157 13.53 4.69 12.18
N TRP A 158 12.39 4.18 12.64
CA TRP A 158 11.79 2.97 12.14
C TRP A 158 11.46 3.04 10.65
N TRP A 159 11.00 4.19 10.18
CA TRP A 159 10.67 4.42 8.78
C TRP A 159 11.89 4.14 7.88
N TYR A 160 13.05 4.73 8.18
CA TYR A 160 14.28 4.53 7.39
C TYR A 160 14.92 3.15 7.58
N ASP A 161 14.66 2.48 8.70
CA ASP A 161 15.21 1.16 9.00
C ASP A 161 14.41 0.03 8.33
N LEU A 162 13.09 0.18 8.18
CA LEU A 162 12.21 -0.91 7.72
C LEU A 162 11.86 -0.81 6.24
N MET A 163 11.58 0.37 5.72
CA MET A 163 11.03 0.50 4.36
C MET A 163 11.98 0.06 3.24
N PRO A 164 13.29 0.31 3.31
CA PRO A 164 14.23 -0.26 2.35
C PRO A 164 14.15 -1.80 2.27
N ASN A 165 13.86 -2.48 3.38
CA ASN A 165 13.68 -3.93 3.40
C ASN A 165 12.36 -4.36 2.75
N VAL A 166 11.28 -3.61 2.97
CA VAL A 166 9.99 -3.84 2.30
C VAL A 166 10.17 -3.71 0.78
N PHE A 167 10.81 -2.64 0.31
CA PHE A 167 11.08 -2.44 -1.11
C PHE A 167 12.01 -3.51 -1.69
N PHE A 168 12.99 -3.98 -0.91
CA PHE A 168 13.83 -5.11 -1.32
C PHE A 168 13.04 -6.40 -1.49
N TYR A 169 12.11 -6.73 -0.57
CA TYR A 169 11.25 -7.92 -0.70
C TYR A 169 10.35 -7.86 -1.94
N GLN A 170 9.86 -6.67 -2.26
CA GLN A 170 9.10 -6.42 -3.49
C GLN A 170 9.98 -6.64 -4.73
N LEU A 171 11.21 -6.12 -4.72
CA LEU A 171 12.19 -6.32 -5.79
C LEU A 171 12.57 -7.80 -5.94
N TYR A 172 12.78 -8.51 -4.83
CA TYR A 172 13.07 -9.95 -4.84
C TYR A 172 11.94 -10.75 -5.46
N THR A 173 10.68 -10.40 -5.18
CA THR A 173 9.51 -11.04 -5.83
C THR A 173 9.56 -10.90 -7.35
N LEU A 174 9.99 -9.73 -7.85
CA LEU A 174 10.08 -9.44 -9.28
C LEU A 174 11.33 -10.06 -9.94
N TYR A 175 12.42 -10.21 -9.18
CA TYR A 175 13.70 -10.72 -9.67
C TYR A 175 14.31 -11.79 -8.74
N PRO A 176 13.62 -12.93 -8.52
CA PRO A 176 14.01 -13.91 -7.50
C PRO A 176 15.31 -14.65 -7.82
N THR A 177 15.74 -14.63 -9.10
CA THR A 177 16.94 -15.31 -9.58
C THR A 177 18.20 -14.44 -9.50
N THR A 178 18.10 -13.20 -9.01
CA THR A 178 19.27 -12.31 -8.88
C THR A 178 20.28 -12.88 -7.87
N PRO A 179 21.56 -13.05 -8.25
CA PRO A 179 22.55 -13.68 -7.37
C PRO A 179 22.68 -13.02 -6.00
N GLY A 180 22.54 -13.81 -4.94
CA GLY A 180 22.66 -13.39 -3.54
C GLY A 180 21.39 -12.83 -2.91
N PHE A 181 20.35 -12.49 -3.69
CA PHE A 181 19.11 -11.97 -3.10
C PHE A 181 18.40 -13.00 -2.21
N ALA A 182 18.37 -14.28 -2.59
CA ALA A 182 17.73 -15.31 -1.77
C ALA A 182 18.35 -15.44 -0.36
N GLU A 183 19.68 -15.34 -0.26
CA GLU A 183 20.40 -15.36 1.03
C GLU A 183 20.09 -14.11 1.86
N GLN A 184 20.15 -12.93 1.23
CA GLN A 184 19.79 -11.66 1.88
C GLN A 184 18.34 -11.67 2.38
N TYR A 185 17.41 -12.17 1.57
CA TYR A 185 15.99 -12.27 1.90
C TYR A 185 15.76 -13.06 3.19
N THR A 186 16.33 -14.27 3.30
CA THR A 186 16.21 -15.07 4.52
C THR A 186 16.93 -14.41 5.70
N ARG A 187 18.13 -13.83 5.48
CA ARG A 187 18.88 -13.18 6.57
C ARG A 187 18.15 -11.96 7.15
N ILE A 188 17.47 -11.17 6.33
CA ILE A 188 16.64 -10.05 6.77
C ILE A 188 15.47 -10.56 7.63
N ALA A 189 14.80 -11.62 7.20
CA ALA A 189 13.73 -12.24 7.99
C ALA A 189 14.24 -12.70 9.36
N ASP A 190 15.41 -13.35 9.40
CA ASP A 190 16.06 -13.76 10.64
C ASP A 190 16.37 -12.57 11.54
N ARG A 191 16.93 -11.47 11.00
CA ARG A 191 17.26 -10.28 11.79
C ARG A 191 16.04 -9.60 12.39
N TRP A 192 14.95 -9.48 11.64
CA TRP A 192 13.72 -8.88 12.18
C TRP A 192 13.00 -9.82 13.15
N LEU A 193 13.08 -11.14 12.95
CA LEU A 193 12.58 -12.12 13.92
C LEU A 193 13.38 -12.08 15.23
N GLU A 194 14.71 -11.99 15.15
CA GLU A 194 15.59 -11.76 16.31
C GLU A 194 15.15 -10.50 17.07
N ALA A 195 14.89 -9.39 16.36
CA ALA A 195 14.41 -8.16 16.99
C ALA A 195 13.06 -8.34 17.70
N VAL A 196 12.09 -9.03 17.08
CA VAL A 196 10.81 -9.37 17.73
C VAL A 196 11.02 -10.14 19.03
N GLN A 197 11.94 -11.10 19.04
CA GLN A 197 12.25 -11.90 20.23
C GLN A 197 12.93 -11.07 21.32
N GLN A 198 13.87 -10.20 20.96
CA GLN A 198 14.55 -9.29 21.89
C GLN A 198 13.61 -8.23 22.47
N MET A 199 12.58 -7.83 21.72
CA MET A 199 11.47 -6.99 22.21
C MET A 199 10.50 -7.74 23.14
N GLY A 200 10.74 -9.03 23.42
CA GLY A 200 9.98 -9.83 24.38
C GLY A 200 8.99 -10.80 23.75
N GLY A 201 8.96 -10.96 22.43
CA GLY A 201 8.13 -11.94 21.74
C GLY A 201 8.56 -13.39 22.04
N LYS A 202 7.64 -14.23 22.51
CA LYS A 202 7.85 -15.66 22.77
C LYS A 202 6.64 -16.48 22.34
N VAL A 203 6.87 -17.75 22.02
CA VAL A 203 5.80 -18.70 21.68
C VAL A 203 5.40 -19.61 22.86
N ALA A 204 6.21 -19.65 23.93
CA ALA A 204 6.02 -20.48 25.12
C ALA A 204 6.43 -19.76 26.42
N PRO A 205 5.48 -19.22 27.21
CA PRO A 205 4.11 -18.89 26.80
C PRO A 205 4.10 -17.84 25.68
N TRP A 206 2.98 -17.69 24.96
CA TRP A 206 2.83 -16.64 23.97
C TRP A 206 2.92 -15.26 24.63
N THR A 207 3.86 -14.43 24.19
CA THR A 207 4.02 -13.06 24.68
C THR A 207 4.10 -12.07 23.52
N VAL A 208 3.43 -10.94 23.72
CA VAL A 208 3.42 -9.82 22.76
C VAL A 208 4.66 -8.96 22.99
N PRO A 209 5.44 -8.64 21.94
CA PRO A 209 6.63 -7.79 22.04
C PRO A 209 6.25 -6.33 22.33
N GLN A 210 7.16 -5.58 22.96
CA GLN A 210 7.03 -4.11 23.09
C GLN A 210 7.70 -3.45 21.89
N MET A 211 6.93 -2.82 20.99
CA MET A 211 7.48 -2.17 19.78
C MET A 211 7.30 -0.64 19.77
N ASN A 212 6.86 -0.03 20.88
CA ASN A 212 6.63 1.41 20.96
C ASN A 212 7.94 2.21 21.13
N TYR A 213 8.76 2.23 20.07
CA TYR A 213 10.04 2.92 19.99
C TYR A 213 10.06 3.90 18.81
N ARG A 214 11.08 4.76 18.76
CA ARG A 214 11.39 5.58 17.57
C ARG A 214 12.10 4.75 16.51
N GLY A 215 12.90 3.79 16.94
CA GLY A 215 13.70 2.88 16.12
C GLY A 215 14.27 1.77 17.00
N TRP A 216 14.95 0.80 16.40
CA TRP A 216 15.61 -0.30 17.12
C TRP A 216 17.02 -0.51 16.63
N TYR A 217 17.98 -0.39 17.54
CA TYR A 217 19.39 -0.63 17.28
C TYR A 217 19.61 -2.14 17.16
N LEU A 218 19.67 -2.67 15.93
CA LEU A 218 19.76 -4.12 15.66
C LEU A 218 21.03 -4.76 16.21
N ALA A 219 22.15 -4.03 16.24
CA ALA A 219 23.42 -4.56 16.75
C ALA A 219 23.42 -4.66 18.29
N GLU A 220 22.79 -3.71 18.96
CA GLU A 220 22.73 -3.58 20.41
C GLU A 220 21.50 -4.28 21.02
N SER A 221 20.50 -4.62 20.19
CA SER A 221 19.19 -5.11 20.65
C SER A 221 18.53 -4.15 21.64
N LEU A 222 18.51 -2.86 21.30
CA LEU A 222 18.01 -1.79 22.16
C LEU A 222 17.01 -0.89 21.43
N GLY A 223 15.88 -0.60 22.08
CA GLY A 223 14.89 0.33 21.56
C GLY A 223 15.30 1.79 21.78
N ASN A 224 15.17 2.62 20.74
CA ASN A 224 15.39 4.05 20.83
C ASN A 224 14.17 4.75 21.44
N THR A 225 14.34 5.28 22.66
CA THR A 225 13.29 5.99 23.40
C THR A 225 13.28 7.49 23.18
N GLU A 226 14.14 8.05 22.34
CA GLU A 226 14.18 9.48 22.02
C GLU A 226 13.29 9.83 20.83
N GLY A 227 12.73 11.04 20.78
CA GLY A 227 11.89 11.50 19.67
C GLY A 227 10.50 10.85 19.58
N VAL A 228 9.82 11.05 18.43
CA VAL A 228 8.46 10.54 18.18
C VAL A 228 8.47 9.01 18.10
N LYS A 229 7.54 8.33 18.77
CA LYS A 229 7.43 6.87 18.67
C LYS A 229 6.61 6.48 17.46
N GLU A 230 7.02 5.42 16.77
CA GLU A 230 6.41 4.93 15.52
C GLU A 230 5.95 3.48 15.71
N PRO A 231 4.92 3.24 16.54
CA PRO A 231 4.45 1.88 16.81
C PRO A 231 3.82 1.20 15.56
N GLU A 232 3.53 1.93 14.49
CA GLU A 232 3.12 1.35 13.21
C GLU A 232 4.21 0.50 12.54
N ALA A 233 5.48 0.63 12.96
CA ALA A 233 6.60 -0.20 12.53
C ALA A 233 6.31 -1.71 12.67
N ALA A 234 5.46 -2.07 13.64
CA ALA A 234 4.96 -3.43 13.81
C ALA A 234 4.27 -3.98 12.55
N GLY A 235 3.60 -3.12 11.77
CA GLY A 235 2.97 -3.50 10.50
C GLY A 235 3.99 -3.88 9.42
N ALA A 236 5.06 -3.10 9.26
CA ALA A 236 6.12 -3.42 8.30
C ALA A 236 6.92 -4.67 8.72
N ILE A 237 7.19 -4.85 10.02
CA ILE A 237 7.82 -6.08 10.54
C ILE A 237 6.92 -7.29 10.30
N ALA A 238 5.62 -7.17 10.56
CA ALA A 238 4.67 -8.25 10.28
C ALA A 238 4.66 -8.61 8.79
N TRP A 239 4.69 -7.61 7.91
CA TRP A 239 4.75 -7.80 6.47
C TRP A 239 6.01 -8.56 6.03
N LEU A 240 7.19 -8.14 6.49
CA LEU A 240 8.46 -8.83 6.18
C LEU A 240 8.45 -10.29 6.64
N LEU A 241 8.01 -10.54 7.87
CA LEU A 241 8.01 -11.89 8.43
C LEU A 241 6.93 -12.78 7.79
N TYR A 242 5.76 -12.25 7.47
CA TYR A 242 4.72 -13.03 6.84
C TYR A 242 5.08 -13.39 5.39
N HIS A 243 5.66 -12.48 4.62
CA HIS A 243 6.16 -12.80 3.28
C HIS A 243 7.30 -13.85 3.34
N ALA A 244 8.18 -13.75 4.34
CA ALA A 244 9.21 -14.77 4.56
C ALA A 244 8.59 -16.15 4.87
N TYR A 245 7.53 -16.21 5.68
CA TYR A 245 6.76 -17.44 5.90
C TYR A 245 6.14 -17.97 4.60
N GLN A 246 5.50 -17.14 3.79
CA GLN A 246 4.91 -17.56 2.51
C GLN A 246 5.95 -18.20 1.58
N THR A 247 7.18 -17.68 1.58
CA THR A 247 8.27 -18.18 0.74
C THR A 247 8.94 -19.44 1.32
N THR A 248 9.23 -19.45 2.62
CA THR A 248 10.06 -20.49 3.27
C THR A 248 9.25 -21.60 3.94
N GLN A 249 7.97 -21.34 4.23
CA GLN A 249 7.09 -22.16 5.06
C GLN A 249 7.61 -22.37 6.50
N ASP A 250 8.57 -21.56 6.96
CA ASP A 250 9.08 -21.60 8.33
C ASP A 250 8.12 -20.88 9.29
N LYS A 251 7.44 -21.65 10.14
CA LYS A 251 6.45 -21.16 11.10
C LYS A 251 7.01 -20.19 12.15
N ARG A 252 8.33 -20.10 12.32
CA ARG A 252 8.95 -19.10 13.18
C ARG A 252 8.64 -17.69 12.68
N TYR A 253 8.64 -17.47 11.36
CA TYR A 253 8.30 -16.18 10.79
C TYR A 253 6.80 -15.86 10.90
N LEU A 254 5.90 -16.85 10.70
CA LEU A 254 4.47 -16.66 10.98
C LEU A 254 4.22 -16.25 12.43
N SER A 255 4.91 -16.90 13.38
CA SER A 255 4.81 -16.58 14.80
C SER A 255 5.26 -15.14 15.08
N GLY A 256 6.40 -14.73 14.52
CA GLY A 256 6.90 -13.35 14.66
C GLY A 256 5.98 -12.30 14.00
N ALA A 257 5.41 -12.62 12.84
CA ALA A 257 4.44 -11.75 12.16
C ALA A 257 3.18 -11.54 13.02
N ARG A 258 2.62 -12.61 13.57
CA ARG A 258 1.46 -12.53 14.47
C ARG A 258 1.79 -11.80 15.77
N GLN A 259 2.98 -11.99 16.33
CA GLN A 259 3.41 -11.23 17.52
C GLN A 259 3.46 -9.72 17.24
N ALA A 260 3.96 -9.31 16.07
CA ALA A 260 3.97 -7.91 15.66
C ALA A 260 2.55 -7.37 15.43
N LEU A 261 1.68 -8.13 14.75
CA LEU A 261 0.27 -7.74 14.57
C LEU A 261 -0.51 -7.72 15.89
N ASP A 262 -0.23 -8.62 16.83
CA ASP A 262 -0.85 -8.61 18.15
C ASP A 262 -0.50 -7.34 18.92
N PHE A 263 0.76 -6.87 18.84
CA PHE A 263 1.16 -5.59 19.38
C PHE A 263 0.37 -4.45 18.72
N LEU A 264 0.36 -4.40 17.39
CA LEU A 264 -0.35 -3.36 16.63
C LEU A 264 -1.86 -3.34 16.93
N ALA A 265 -2.48 -4.52 17.00
CA ALA A 265 -3.89 -4.71 17.30
C ALA A 265 -4.23 -4.38 18.77
N SER A 266 -3.27 -4.48 19.69
CA SER A 266 -3.46 -4.10 21.11
C SER A 266 -3.53 -2.59 21.33
N LEU A 267 -3.06 -1.78 20.37
CA LEU A 267 -3.07 -0.33 20.49
C LEU A 267 -4.50 0.21 20.56
N THR A 268 -4.65 1.29 21.32
CA THR A 268 -5.94 1.98 21.55
C THR A 268 -6.00 3.35 20.89
N SER A 269 -4.89 3.80 20.28
CA SER A 269 -4.77 5.06 19.56
C SER A 269 -4.20 4.79 18.17
N ASN A 270 -4.60 5.60 17.18
CA ASN A 270 -4.09 5.52 15.81
C ASN A 270 -2.55 5.64 15.82
N PRO A 271 -1.80 4.61 15.36
CA PRO A 271 -0.34 4.60 15.37
C PRO A 271 0.28 5.18 14.09
N SER A 272 -0.52 5.59 13.11
CA SER A 272 -0.04 6.08 11.82
C SER A 272 0.91 7.26 12.02
N TYR A 273 2.10 7.15 11.44
CA TYR A 273 3.10 8.21 11.37
C TYR A 273 3.35 8.62 9.91
N GLU A 274 3.52 7.65 8.99
CA GLU A 274 3.76 7.95 7.57
C GLU A 274 3.33 6.87 6.56
N LEU A 275 3.70 5.58 6.74
CA LEU A 275 3.49 4.57 5.67
C LEU A 275 3.40 3.09 6.09
N GLN A 276 3.87 2.72 7.27
CA GLN A 276 4.10 1.31 7.61
C GLN A 276 2.78 0.59 7.93
N LEU A 277 1.80 1.31 8.44
CA LEU A 277 0.50 0.81 8.85
C LEU A 277 -0.27 0.12 7.70
N PRO A 278 -0.44 0.73 6.50
CA PRO A 278 -1.10 0.07 5.37
C PRO A 278 -0.58 -1.33 5.04
N TYR A 279 0.74 -1.54 5.09
CA TYR A 279 1.35 -2.87 4.88
C TYR A 279 0.97 -3.86 5.99
N GLY A 280 0.91 -3.39 7.24
CA GLY A 280 0.40 -4.19 8.35
C GLY A 280 -1.07 -4.57 8.21
N VAL A 281 -1.91 -3.65 7.70
CA VAL A 281 -3.34 -3.92 7.49
C VAL A 281 -3.56 -4.91 6.33
N GLN A 282 -2.78 -4.79 5.25
CA GLN A 282 -2.76 -5.79 4.18
C GLN A 282 -2.51 -7.19 4.73
N VAL A 283 -1.44 -7.36 5.51
CA VAL A 283 -1.05 -8.68 6.04
C VAL A 283 -1.99 -9.17 7.13
N ALA A 284 -2.59 -8.28 7.92
CA ALA A 284 -3.67 -8.65 8.84
C ALA A 284 -4.86 -9.26 8.08
N ALA A 285 -5.23 -8.70 6.92
CA ALA A 285 -6.28 -9.26 6.09
C ALA A 285 -5.88 -10.62 5.50
N GLU A 286 -4.63 -10.75 5.05
CA GLU A 286 -4.12 -12.03 4.56
C GLU A 286 -4.10 -13.12 5.62
N ILE A 287 -3.63 -12.82 6.84
CA ILE A 287 -3.55 -13.79 7.94
C ILE A 287 -4.97 -14.15 8.42
N ASN A 288 -5.91 -13.20 8.45
CA ASN A 288 -7.32 -13.51 8.70
C ASN A 288 -7.85 -14.52 7.66
N ALA A 289 -7.64 -14.23 6.37
CA ALA A 289 -8.19 -15.01 5.27
C ALA A 289 -7.50 -16.38 5.08
N LYS A 290 -6.17 -16.47 5.29
CA LYS A 290 -5.35 -17.67 5.00
C LYS A 290 -5.13 -18.54 6.23
N GLU A 291 -4.83 -17.92 7.37
CA GLU A 291 -4.39 -18.61 8.60
C GLU A 291 -5.50 -18.72 9.66
N GLY A 292 -6.64 -18.02 9.47
CA GLY A 292 -7.81 -18.13 10.36
C GLY A 292 -7.82 -17.16 11.54
N ALA A 293 -6.94 -16.15 11.52
CA ALA A 293 -6.95 -15.10 12.53
C ALA A 293 -8.18 -14.18 12.43
N SER A 294 -8.33 -13.28 13.41
CA SER A 294 -9.51 -12.42 13.53
C SER A 294 -9.14 -10.97 13.91
N TYR A 295 -8.08 -10.43 13.32
CA TYR A 295 -7.70 -9.03 13.50
C TYR A 295 -8.84 -8.08 13.06
N ASP A 296 -9.10 -7.05 13.85
CA ASP A 296 -10.12 -6.03 13.56
C ASP A 296 -9.66 -5.10 12.43
N LEU A 297 -9.94 -5.53 11.19
CA LEU A 297 -9.63 -4.77 9.99
C LEU A 297 -10.38 -3.44 9.94
N GLY A 298 -11.60 -3.35 10.49
CA GLY A 298 -12.34 -2.09 10.51
C GLY A 298 -11.59 -1.01 11.28
N LYS A 299 -11.08 -1.35 12.47
CA LYS A 299 -10.24 -0.46 13.26
C LYS A 299 -8.95 -0.08 12.54
N MET A 300 -8.19 -1.08 12.08
CA MET A 300 -6.87 -0.87 11.48
C MET A 300 -6.95 -0.10 10.16
N LEU A 301 -7.97 -0.38 9.34
CA LEU A 301 -8.19 0.30 8.07
C LEU A 301 -8.64 1.75 8.32
N ASN A 302 -9.52 2.01 9.29
CA ASN A 302 -9.86 3.39 9.68
C ASN A 302 -8.63 4.20 10.08
N TRP A 303 -7.69 3.61 10.83
CA TRP A 303 -6.43 4.29 11.17
C TRP A 303 -5.55 4.67 9.98
N CYS A 304 -5.63 3.95 8.85
CA CYS A 304 -4.91 4.31 7.62
C CYS A 304 -5.47 5.59 6.96
N PHE A 305 -6.72 5.95 7.24
CA PHE A 305 -7.39 7.08 6.58
C PHE A 305 -7.64 8.24 7.53
N ASP A 306 -8.02 7.96 8.77
CA ASP A 306 -8.30 8.96 9.78
C ASP A 306 -7.06 9.77 10.14
N ARG A 307 -7.29 11.04 10.47
CA ARG A 307 -6.25 11.91 11.03
C ARG A 307 -5.74 11.36 12.36
N GLY A 308 -4.52 10.85 12.37
CA GLY A 308 -3.81 10.36 13.54
C GLY A 308 -3.33 11.49 14.47
N PRO A 309 -3.06 11.17 15.75
CA PRO A 309 -2.51 12.13 16.70
C PRO A 309 -1.02 12.42 16.46
N LEU A 310 -0.31 11.53 15.76
CA LEU A 310 1.08 11.73 15.37
C LEU A 310 1.11 12.59 14.11
N ARG A 311 1.68 13.81 14.21
CA ARG A 311 1.84 14.77 13.11
C ARG A 311 0.55 15.24 12.40
N GLY A 312 -0.63 14.78 12.82
CA GLY A 312 -1.86 15.00 12.07
C GLY A 312 -1.91 14.19 10.77
N TRP A 313 -1.19 13.06 10.70
CA TRP A 313 -1.09 12.25 9.49
C TRP A 313 -2.42 11.59 9.14
N GLY A 314 -2.83 11.60 7.87
CA GLY A 314 -4.04 10.95 7.40
C GLY A 314 -4.40 11.32 5.97
N THR A 315 -5.63 11.01 5.58
CA THR A 315 -6.14 11.34 4.24
C THR A 315 -6.79 12.70 4.21
N ILE A 316 -6.34 13.54 3.27
CA ILE A 316 -6.90 14.86 2.98
C ILE A 316 -8.23 14.71 2.26
N VAL A 317 -9.19 15.56 2.62
CA VAL A 317 -10.54 15.59 2.05
C VAL A 317 -10.94 17.02 1.70
N GLY A 318 -11.71 17.18 0.63
CA GLY A 318 -12.25 18.47 0.20
C GLY A 318 -11.54 19.07 -1.01
N LYS A 319 -11.54 20.41 -1.09
CA LYS A 319 -11.09 21.17 -2.25
C LYS A 319 -10.12 22.28 -1.87
N TRP A 320 -9.05 22.41 -2.63
CA TRP A 320 -8.13 23.55 -2.54
C TRP A 320 -8.18 24.34 -3.84
N ASN A 321 -8.43 25.65 -3.75
CA ASN A 321 -8.55 26.53 -4.93
C ASN A 321 -9.51 25.97 -6.02
N GLY A 322 -10.63 25.37 -5.59
CA GLY A 322 -11.65 24.78 -6.47
C GLY A 322 -11.29 23.40 -7.06
N GLN A 323 -10.11 22.84 -6.79
CA GLN A 323 -9.70 21.50 -7.22
C GLN A 323 -10.00 20.47 -6.13
N ASP A 324 -10.64 19.36 -6.47
CA ASP A 324 -10.74 18.20 -5.57
C ASP A 324 -9.35 17.61 -5.29
N VAL A 325 -8.95 17.67 -4.02
CA VAL A 325 -7.68 17.14 -3.46
C VAL A 325 -7.91 15.90 -2.58
N SER A 326 -9.17 15.46 -2.49
CA SER A 326 -9.57 14.30 -1.72
C SER A 326 -8.74 13.07 -2.09
N GLY A 327 -8.36 12.28 -1.09
CA GLY A 327 -7.61 11.03 -1.27
C GLY A 327 -6.09 11.18 -1.19
N LEU A 328 -5.54 12.39 -1.29
CA LEU A 328 -4.12 12.64 -1.00
C LEU A 328 -3.79 12.30 0.46
N ILE A 329 -2.57 11.84 0.72
CA ILE A 329 -2.10 11.45 2.05
C ILE A 329 -1.06 12.47 2.54
N GLY A 330 -1.11 12.82 3.82
CA GLY A 330 -0.14 13.70 4.44
C GLY A 330 -0.61 14.26 5.78
N GLU A 331 -0.14 15.45 6.13
CA GLU A 331 -0.59 16.18 7.32
C GLU A 331 -1.98 16.78 7.04
N ALA A 332 -3.03 16.02 7.36
CA ALA A 332 -4.43 16.43 7.27
C ALA A 332 -4.82 17.22 8.53
N ASN A 333 -4.36 18.46 8.62
CA ASN A 333 -4.59 19.34 9.75
C ASN A 333 -6.04 19.77 9.90
N ASP A 334 -6.83 19.74 8.83
CA ASP A 334 -8.24 20.11 8.75
C ASP A 334 -8.51 21.56 9.24
N GLN A 335 -7.49 22.43 9.14
CA GLN A 335 -7.49 23.82 9.67
C GLN A 335 -7.03 24.86 8.64
N GLY A 336 -7.03 24.54 7.34
CA GLY A 336 -6.60 25.47 6.29
C GLY A 336 -5.08 25.50 6.06
N ASN A 337 -4.36 24.49 6.53
CA ASN A 337 -2.90 24.38 6.46
C ASN A 337 -2.44 22.93 6.18
N ASP A 338 -3.26 22.15 5.48
CA ASP A 338 -2.94 20.77 5.13
C ASP A 338 -1.69 20.67 4.22
N TYR A 339 -1.00 19.52 4.31
CA TYR A 339 0.24 19.27 3.58
C TYR A 339 0.30 17.83 3.06
N ALA A 340 0.04 17.65 1.76
CA ALA A 340 0.05 16.33 1.11
C ALA A 340 1.46 15.95 0.64
N PHE A 341 1.83 14.68 0.77
CA PHE A 341 3.09 14.13 0.28
C PHE A 341 2.84 13.02 -0.74
N LEU A 342 3.57 13.03 -1.85
CA LEU A 342 3.24 12.21 -3.02
C LEU A 342 3.37 10.71 -2.78
N MET A 343 4.52 10.31 -2.21
CA MET A 343 4.90 8.91 -2.02
C MET A 343 3.82 8.12 -1.29
N ASN A 344 3.26 8.72 -0.25
CA ASN A 344 2.41 8.05 0.73
C ASN A 344 1.12 7.53 0.11
N GLY A 345 0.50 8.33 -0.76
CA GLY A 345 -0.66 7.89 -1.52
C GLY A 345 -0.35 6.70 -2.43
N TYR A 346 0.76 6.77 -3.18
CA TYR A 346 1.14 5.69 -4.11
C TYR A 346 1.43 4.36 -3.40
N GLN A 347 2.11 4.43 -2.27
CA GLN A 347 2.47 3.27 -1.47
C GLN A 347 1.28 2.70 -0.70
N GLN A 348 0.43 3.56 -0.13
CA GLN A 348 -0.82 3.12 0.51
C GLN A 348 -1.76 2.45 -0.49
N ALA A 349 -1.82 2.93 -1.75
CA ALA A 349 -2.61 2.28 -2.79
C ALA A 349 -2.04 0.90 -3.13
N ALA A 350 -0.72 0.77 -3.24
CA ALA A 350 -0.07 -0.52 -3.48
C ALA A 350 -0.32 -1.54 -2.36
N ALA A 351 -0.38 -1.11 -1.10
CA ALA A 351 -0.68 -2.00 0.02
C ALA A 351 -2.17 -2.36 0.12
N LEU A 352 -3.07 -1.38 -0.06
CA LEU A 352 -4.50 -1.57 0.24
C LEU A 352 -5.35 -2.05 -0.94
N VAL A 353 -4.90 -1.92 -2.19
CA VAL A 353 -5.65 -2.51 -3.32
C VAL A 353 -5.70 -4.04 -3.21
N PRO A 354 -4.58 -4.77 -3.02
CA PRO A 354 -4.60 -6.22 -2.80
C PRO A 354 -5.48 -6.68 -1.63
N LEU A 355 -5.63 -5.86 -0.58
CA LEU A 355 -6.43 -6.20 0.60
C LEU A 355 -7.86 -6.62 0.23
N THR A 356 -8.44 -6.06 -0.82
CA THR A 356 -9.83 -6.38 -1.21
C THR A 356 -10.02 -7.82 -1.67
N ARG A 357 -8.95 -8.52 -2.07
CA ARG A 357 -8.97 -9.97 -2.31
C ARG A 357 -9.26 -10.75 -1.03
N TYR A 358 -8.68 -10.31 0.07
CA TYR A 358 -8.72 -10.98 1.36
C TYR A 358 -9.87 -10.51 2.22
N ASP A 359 -10.38 -9.29 2.02
CA ASP A 359 -11.65 -8.85 2.61
C ASP A 359 -12.45 -7.99 1.62
N LYS A 360 -13.34 -8.66 0.86
CA LYS A 360 -14.17 -8.03 -0.17
C LYS A 360 -15.19 -7.00 0.35
N ARG A 361 -15.42 -6.92 1.68
CA ARG A 361 -16.33 -5.93 2.26
C ARG A 361 -15.84 -4.49 2.10
N TYR A 362 -14.54 -4.28 1.88
CA TYR A 362 -13.95 -2.94 1.73
C TYR A 362 -13.74 -2.52 0.27
N ALA A 363 -14.13 -3.35 -0.71
CA ALA A 363 -13.86 -3.12 -2.13
C ALA A 363 -14.38 -1.75 -2.61
N ARG A 364 -15.60 -1.35 -2.23
CA ARG A 364 -16.17 -0.05 -2.61
C ARG A 364 -15.38 1.13 -2.04
N ALA A 365 -15.04 1.07 -0.76
CA ALA A 365 -14.32 2.15 -0.08
C ALA A 365 -12.91 2.33 -0.66
N ILE A 366 -12.16 1.24 -0.83
CA ILE A 366 -10.82 1.29 -1.43
C ILE A 366 -10.89 1.82 -2.87
N ALA A 367 -11.83 1.34 -3.68
CA ALA A 367 -11.95 1.78 -5.07
C ALA A 367 -12.33 3.27 -5.20
N LYS A 368 -13.27 3.74 -4.37
CA LYS A 368 -13.65 5.17 -4.29
C LYS A 368 -12.45 6.03 -3.88
N TRP A 369 -11.68 5.60 -2.89
CA TRP A 369 -10.49 6.33 -2.45
C TRP A 369 -9.41 6.38 -3.54
N VAL A 370 -9.07 5.24 -4.16
CA VAL A 370 -8.05 5.18 -5.22
C VAL A 370 -8.42 6.06 -6.41
N LEU A 371 -9.70 6.13 -6.80
CA LEU A 371 -10.17 7.06 -7.83
C LEU A 371 -9.87 8.53 -7.48
N ASN A 372 -10.14 8.91 -6.23
CA ASN A 372 -9.89 10.27 -5.74
C ASN A 372 -8.39 10.56 -5.66
N LEU A 373 -7.60 9.66 -5.07
CA LEU A 373 -6.15 9.73 -5.01
C LEU A 373 -5.55 9.87 -6.41
N ALA A 374 -5.86 8.95 -7.32
CA ALA A 374 -5.29 8.92 -8.67
C ALA A 374 -5.66 10.17 -9.48
N ASN A 375 -6.85 10.75 -9.26
CA ASN A 375 -7.16 12.06 -9.83
C ASN A 375 -6.29 13.15 -9.19
N ALA A 376 -6.34 13.28 -7.86
CA ALA A 376 -5.72 14.37 -7.12
C ALA A 376 -4.18 14.39 -7.22
N SER A 377 -3.52 13.24 -7.35
CA SER A 377 -2.05 13.14 -7.46
C SER A 377 -1.49 13.94 -8.63
N ARG A 378 -2.26 14.22 -9.69
CA ARG A 378 -1.83 15.09 -10.79
C ARG A 378 -1.43 16.49 -10.31
N LEU A 379 -2.04 16.97 -9.22
CA LEU A 379 -1.85 18.32 -8.69
C LEU A 379 -0.47 18.52 -8.04
N LEU A 380 0.27 17.43 -7.78
CA LEU A 380 1.66 17.50 -7.35
C LEU A 380 2.64 17.68 -8.52
N TYR A 381 2.16 17.65 -9.76
CA TYR A 381 3.01 17.78 -10.94
C TYR A 381 2.91 19.19 -11.56
N PRO A 382 4.05 19.79 -11.95
CA PRO A 382 4.13 21.15 -12.49
C PRO A 382 3.09 21.53 -13.56
N ALA A 383 2.78 20.61 -14.48
CA ALA A 383 1.84 20.86 -15.59
C ALA A 383 0.41 21.16 -15.14
N TYR A 384 0.04 20.85 -13.89
CA TYR A 384 -1.30 21.03 -13.35
C TYR A 384 -1.41 22.21 -12.37
N LEU A 385 -0.35 23.00 -12.24
CA LEU A 385 -0.29 24.19 -11.41
C LEU A 385 0.05 25.40 -12.29
N SER A 386 -0.42 26.59 -11.91
CA SER A 386 0.04 27.82 -12.56
C SER A 386 1.46 28.17 -12.11
N ALA A 387 2.17 29.01 -12.88
CA ALA A 387 3.54 29.44 -12.53
C ALA A 387 3.63 30.14 -11.16
N SER A 388 2.55 30.78 -10.70
CA SER A 388 2.47 31.43 -9.38
C SER A 388 2.07 30.49 -8.25
N GLN A 389 1.73 29.23 -8.55
CA GLN A 389 1.26 28.22 -7.59
C GLN A 389 2.28 27.10 -7.36
N GLN A 390 3.54 27.34 -7.70
CA GLN A 390 4.56 26.31 -7.57
C GLN A 390 5.96 26.92 -7.48
N ASP A 391 6.85 26.22 -6.80
CA ASP A 391 8.29 26.51 -6.86
C ASP A 391 8.87 26.04 -8.20
N ASP A 392 10.04 26.53 -8.62
CA ASP A 392 10.86 25.91 -9.69
C ASP A 392 10.19 25.73 -11.07
N TYR A 393 9.11 26.46 -11.36
CA TYR A 393 8.39 26.45 -12.65
C TYR A 393 9.33 26.59 -13.87
N THR A 394 10.32 27.48 -13.79
CA THR A 394 11.26 27.71 -14.88
C THR A 394 12.08 26.46 -15.18
N TRP A 395 12.51 25.72 -14.16
CA TRP A 395 13.28 24.50 -14.35
C TRP A 395 12.41 23.41 -14.97
N SER A 396 11.23 23.15 -14.39
CA SER A 396 10.32 22.10 -14.86
C SER A 396 9.88 22.35 -16.30
N ASN A 397 9.45 23.57 -16.63
CA ASN A 397 9.02 23.91 -17.99
C ASN A 397 10.17 23.84 -19.02
N THR A 398 11.43 24.02 -18.61
CA THR A 398 12.58 23.98 -19.52
C THR A 398 13.12 22.57 -19.72
N TYR A 399 13.21 21.77 -18.65
CA TYR A 399 13.94 20.51 -18.65
C TYR A 399 13.05 19.27 -18.50
N ASP A 400 11.83 19.41 -17.98
CA ASP A 400 10.81 18.36 -17.84
C ASP A 400 9.41 18.86 -18.31
N PRO A 401 9.25 19.20 -19.61
CA PRO A 401 7.97 19.70 -20.12
C PRO A 401 6.86 18.64 -20.12
N GLN A 402 7.21 17.35 -19.99
CA GLN A 402 6.25 16.25 -19.84
C GLN A 402 5.74 16.12 -18.39
N SER A 403 6.37 16.83 -17.45
CA SER A 403 5.99 16.88 -16.04
C SER A 403 5.91 15.47 -15.45
N VAL A 404 7.02 14.75 -15.52
CA VAL A 404 7.18 13.40 -14.98
C VAL A 404 7.82 13.41 -13.61
N ILE A 405 8.47 14.51 -13.21
CA ILE A 405 8.93 14.77 -11.86
C ILE A 405 7.92 15.68 -11.17
N ALA A 406 7.39 15.20 -10.05
CA ALA A 406 6.50 15.97 -9.19
C ALA A 406 7.27 16.77 -8.14
N TYR A 407 6.57 17.71 -7.52
CA TYR A 407 6.96 18.23 -6.22
C TYR A 407 6.89 17.13 -5.17
N GLU A 408 7.74 17.22 -4.15
CA GLU A 408 7.65 16.38 -2.96
C GLU A 408 6.26 16.46 -2.33
N ALA A 409 5.72 17.68 -2.26
CA ALA A 409 4.51 17.95 -1.52
C ALA A 409 3.64 19.07 -2.11
N LEU A 410 2.40 19.12 -1.65
CA LEU A 410 1.39 20.11 -2.03
C LEU A 410 0.79 20.71 -0.76
N LYS A 411 0.88 22.04 -0.64
CA LYS A 411 0.30 22.81 0.47
C LYS A 411 -1.10 23.31 0.12
N GLU A 412 -2.00 23.24 1.09
CA GLU A 412 -3.31 23.90 1.00
C GLU A 412 -3.17 25.40 0.83
N ASN A 413 -2.32 26.02 1.65
CA ASN A 413 -1.94 27.42 1.56
C ASN A 413 -0.44 27.59 1.83
N TRP A 414 0.25 28.28 0.92
CA TRP A 414 1.64 28.66 1.09
C TRP A 414 1.79 30.16 0.86
N GLN A 415 2.15 30.89 1.92
CA GLN A 415 2.36 32.34 1.89
C GLN A 415 1.20 33.13 1.25
N GLY A 416 -0.04 32.72 1.53
CA GLY A 416 -1.25 33.35 0.99
C GLY A 416 -1.72 32.80 -0.36
N THR A 417 -0.96 31.89 -0.98
CA THR A 417 -1.34 31.24 -2.23
C THR A 417 -1.92 29.86 -1.95
N ALA A 418 -3.18 29.64 -2.36
CA ALA A 418 -3.82 28.34 -2.21
C ALA A 418 -3.37 27.34 -3.29
N LEU A 419 -3.35 26.04 -2.95
CA LEU A 419 -2.95 24.94 -3.82
C LEU A 419 -1.53 25.18 -4.40
N TYR A 420 -0.50 24.90 -3.59
CA TYR A 420 0.86 25.29 -3.92
C TYR A 420 1.84 24.09 -3.92
N GLY A 421 2.47 23.83 -5.08
CA GLY A 421 3.48 22.77 -5.26
C GLY A 421 4.84 23.19 -4.70
N THR A 422 5.35 22.44 -3.71
CA THR A 422 6.56 22.80 -2.96
C THR A 422 7.19 21.58 -2.30
N GLY A 423 8.11 21.80 -1.37
CA GLY A 423 8.77 20.76 -0.60
C GLY A 423 9.62 21.37 0.50
N ASP A 424 10.36 20.52 1.15
CA ASP A 424 11.23 20.87 2.27
C ASP A 424 12.68 21.10 1.82
N ALA A 425 13.07 20.57 0.66
CA ALA A 425 14.46 20.55 0.20
C ALA A 425 15.12 21.92 0.09
N LYS A 426 14.50 22.91 -0.57
CA LYS A 426 15.08 24.25 -0.72
C LYS A 426 15.23 24.96 0.62
N ARG A 427 14.19 24.88 1.46
CA ARG A 427 14.13 25.58 2.74
C ARG A 427 15.15 25.02 3.74
N ASN A 428 15.43 23.72 3.68
CA ASN A 428 16.43 23.08 4.52
C ASN A 428 17.83 23.03 3.88
N GLY A 429 17.99 23.57 2.66
CA GLY A 429 19.27 23.61 1.96
C GLY A 429 19.75 22.24 1.45
N TRP A 430 18.86 21.28 1.27
CA TRP A 430 19.19 19.94 0.76
C TRP A 430 19.39 19.93 -0.76
N ALA A 431 18.67 20.78 -1.48
CA ALA A 431 18.74 20.90 -2.93
C ALA A 431 18.40 22.31 -3.42
N GLN A 432 18.67 22.57 -4.69
CA GLN A 432 18.37 23.84 -5.36
C GLN A 432 16.89 23.96 -5.81
N THR A 433 16.16 22.84 -5.87
CA THR A 433 14.73 22.79 -6.21
C THR A 433 13.93 21.95 -5.20
N ASN A 434 12.60 22.03 -5.25
CA ASN A 434 11.66 21.20 -4.48
C ASN A 434 11.04 20.07 -5.34
N LEU A 435 11.58 19.82 -6.53
CA LEU A 435 11.17 18.71 -7.40
C LEU A 435 11.78 17.41 -6.86
N GLY A 436 10.94 16.56 -6.27
CA GLY A 436 11.35 15.41 -5.48
C GLY A 436 11.30 14.11 -6.28
N LEU A 437 12.47 13.56 -6.61
CA LEU A 437 12.60 12.20 -7.11
C LEU A 437 12.19 11.21 -6.01
N TYR A 438 12.50 11.53 -4.75
CA TYR A 438 12.02 10.80 -3.57
C TYR A 438 10.56 10.40 -3.65
N GLY A 439 9.65 11.34 -3.93
CA GLY A 439 8.23 11.05 -4.11
C GLY A 439 7.89 10.43 -5.47
N SER A 440 8.49 10.97 -6.54
CA SER A 440 8.17 10.60 -7.92
C SER A 440 8.57 9.14 -8.26
N SER A 441 9.62 8.62 -7.62
CA SER A 441 10.12 7.25 -7.80
C SER A 441 9.10 6.17 -7.47
N HIS A 442 8.05 6.50 -6.74
CA HIS A 442 6.98 5.56 -6.41
C HIS A 442 5.83 5.53 -7.43
N VAL A 443 5.85 6.34 -8.50
CA VAL A 443 4.73 6.44 -9.45
C VAL A 443 4.35 5.11 -10.09
N GLY A 444 5.33 4.22 -10.31
CA GLY A 444 5.09 2.89 -10.86
C GLY A 444 4.19 2.00 -10.00
N TYR A 445 4.13 2.24 -8.69
CA TYR A 445 3.26 1.51 -7.78
C TYR A 445 1.79 1.82 -8.06
N LEU A 446 1.40 3.10 -8.05
CA LEU A 446 0.04 3.52 -8.42
C LEU A 446 -0.30 3.10 -9.86
N ALA A 447 0.64 3.34 -10.78
CA ALA A 447 0.46 3.04 -12.19
C ALA A 447 0.24 1.55 -12.50
N SER A 448 0.76 0.68 -11.64
CA SER A 448 0.60 -0.76 -11.81
C SER A 448 -0.78 -1.25 -11.38
N VAL A 449 -1.34 -0.66 -10.32
CA VAL A 449 -2.65 -1.06 -9.78
C VAL A 449 -3.82 -0.34 -10.45
N VAL A 450 -3.60 0.80 -11.11
CA VAL A 450 -4.68 1.57 -11.78
C VAL A 450 -4.64 1.38 -13.30
N ALA A 451 -5.78 0.98 -13.88
CA ALA A 451 -6.03 1.04 -15.31
C ALA A 451 -7.31 1.83 -15.63
N LEU A 452 -7.27 2.60 -16.71
CA LEU A 452 -8.44 3.27 -17.27
C LEU A 452 -9.37 2.24 -17.93
N THR A 453 -10.67 2.49 -17.85
CA THR A 453 -11.68 1.82 -18.69
C THR A 453 -12.15 2.75 -19.81
N ASP A 454 -13.06 2.26 -20.65
CA ASP A 454 -13.77 3.05 -21.66
C ASP A 454 -14.82 4.01 -21.07
N VAL A 455 -15.07 3.97 -19.75
CA VAL A 455 -15.98 4.88 -19.05
C VAL A 455 -15.21 5.77 -18.09
N GLU A 456 -15.29 7.08 -18.32
CA GLU A 456 -14.69 8.11 -17.45
C GLU A 456 -15.06 7.90 -15.98
N GLY A 457 -14.07 7.93 -15.09
CA GLY A 457 -14.25 7.77 -13.66
C GLY A 457 -14.35 6.32 -13.18
N ILE A 458 -14.52 5.32 -14.06
CA ILE A 458 -14.43 3.91 -13.67
C ILE A 458 -13.03 3.40 -13.95
N LEU A 459 -12.33 3.03 -12.89
CA LEU A 459 -10.99 2.44 -12.95
C LEU A 459 -11.11 0.92 -12.76
N ALA A 460 -10.26 0.17 -13.46
CA ALA A 460 -9.99 -1.23 -13.16
C ALA A 460 -8.76 -1.30 -12.25
N LEU A 461 -8.96 -1.73 -11.01
CA LEU A 461 -7.90 -1.85 -10.02
C LEU A 461 -7.35 -3.27 -10.01
N ASP A 462 -6.10 -3.47 -10.40
CA ASP A 462 -5.46 -4.79 -10.50
C ASP A 462 -5.05 -5.30 -9.12
N LEU A 463 -5.62 -6.44 -8.70
CA LEU A 463 -5.37 -7.03 -7.38
C LEU A 463 -4.10 -7.89 -7.31
N ASN A 464 -3.42 -8.14 -8.44
CA ASN A 464 -2.23 -8.99 -8.50
C ASN A 464 -0.93 -8.19 -8.47
N LYS A 465 -0.92 -6.97 -9.03
CA LYS A 465 0.32 -6.25 -9.36
C LYS A 465 1.20 -5.94 -8.14
N THR A 466 0.58 -5.69 -6.99
CA THR A 466 1.28 -5.38 -5.74
C THR A 466 0.95 -6.38 -4.62
N ASP A 467 0.28 -7.48 -4.94
CA ASP A 467 0.08 -8.63 -4.04
C ASP A 467 1.32 -9.54 -4.06
N PHE A 468 2.45 -8.97 -3.64
CA PHE A 468 3.77 -9.61 -3.73
C PHE A 468 3.78 -10.98 -3.03
N ALA A 469 4.59 -11.93 -3.52
CA ALA A 469 4.72 -13.32 -3.04
C ALA A 469 3.47 -14.22 -3.14
N ASN A 470 2.29 -13.71 -3.51
CA ASN A 470 1.06 -14.51 -3.56
C ASN A 470 0.75 -15.17 -4.91
N ASN A 471 1.43 -14.76 -6.01
CA ASN A 471 1.43 -15.39 -7.34
C ASN A 471 0.07 -15.94 -7.81
N HIS A 472 -1.01 -15.20 -7.59
CA HIS A 472 -2.35 -15.65 -7.95
C HIS A 472 -2.47 -15.82 -9.48
N PRO A 473 -2.90 -16.99 -9.97
CA PRO A 473 -2.81 -17.32 -11.40
C PRO A 473 -3.90 -16.66 -12.25
N PHE A 474 -4.98 -16.19 -11.63
CA PHE A 474 -6.08 -15.56 -12.35
C PHE A 474 -6.00 -14.05 -12.23
N SER A 475 -6.28 -13.36 -13.34
CA SER A 475 -6.45 -11.90 -13.34
C SER A 475 -7.66 -11.54 -12.49
N SER A 476 -7.47 -10.61 -11.56
CA SER A 476 -8.53 -10.14 -10.67
C SER A 476 -8.54 -8.62 -10.59
N TYR A 477 -9.74 -8.03 -10.63
CA TYR A 477 -9.93 -6.58 -10.69
C TYR A 477 -11.06 -6.10 -9.79
N VAL A 478 -10.91 -4.93 -9.19
CA VAL A 478 -12.03 -4.18 -8.60
C VAL A 478 -12.43 -3.05 -9.52
N LEU A 479 -13.73 -2.90 -9.77
CA LEU A 479 -14.30 -1.77 -10.53
C LEU A 479 -15.42 -1.13 -9.72
N PHE A 480 -15.38 0.18 -9.56
CA PHE A 480 -16.41 0.97 -8.87
C PHE A 480 -17.05 1.95 -9.84
N ASN A 481 -18.38 2.02 -9.84
CA ASN A 481 -19.13 2.99 -10.63
C ASN A 481 -19.47 4.24 -9.78
N PRO A 482 -18.74 5.36 -9.96
CA PRO A 482 -18.98 6.57 -9.18
C PRO A 482 -20.18 7.39 -9.68
N HIS A 483 -20.81 6.98 -10.78
CA HIS A 483 -21.93 7.71 -11.40
C HIS A 483 -23.25 7.43 -10.70
N GLN A 484 -24.20 8.36 -10.85
CA GLN A 484 -25.56 8.23 -10.32
C GLN A 484 -26.45 7.25 -11.11
N ASN A 485 -25.98 6.77 -12.26
CA ASN A 485 -26.68 5.83 -13.11
C ASN A 485 -25.80 4.61 -13.37
N SER A 486 -26.42 3.49 -13.72
CA SER A 486 -25.68 2.31 -14.18
C SER A 486 -24.82 2.64 -15.41
N ARG A 487 -23.62 2.07 -15.44
CA ARG A 487 -22.66 2.19 -16.54
C ARG A 487 -22.25 0.82 -17.04
N THR A 488 -22.06 0.71 -18.35
CA THR A 488 -21.52 -0.49 -18.98
C THR A 488 -20.07 -0.24 -19.34
N VAL A 489 -19.17 -1.10 -18.89
CA VAL A 489 -17.73 -1.02 -19.17
C VAL A 489 -17.28 -2.20 -19.99
N THR A 490 -16.27 -1.99 -20.82
CA THR A 490 -15.61 -3.04 -21.59
C THR A 490 -14.45 -3.65 -20.79
N LEU A 491 -14.56 -4.94 -20.50
CA LEU A 491 -13.48 -5.74 -19.91
C LEU A 491 -12.59 -6.32 -21.01
N THR A 492 -11.27 -6.15 -20.86
CA THR A 492 -10.27 -6.77 -21.76
C THR A 492 -9.74 -8.05 -21.10
N LEU A 493 -10.08 -9.19 -21.68
CA LEU A 493 -9.75 -10.53 -21.15
C LEU A 493 -8.43 -11.08 -21.71
N GLY A 494 -7.95 -10.52 -22.82
CA GLY A 494 -6.78 -11.05 -23.54
C GLY A 494 -7.11 -12.28 -24.39
N SER A 495 -6.09 -13.10 -24.65
CA SER A 495 -6.22 -14.33 -25.45
C SER A 495 -6.75 -15.48 -24.60
N GLY A 496 -7.81 -16.15 -25.07
CA GLY A 496 -8.41 -17.31 -24.39
C GLY A 496 -9.92 -17.18 -24.28
N HIS A 497 -10.54 -18.18 -23.65
CA HIS A 497 -11.96 -18.18 -23.27
C HIS A 497 -12.05 -18.13 -21.76
N TYR A 498 -12.91 -17.26 -21.23
CA TYR A 498 -13.01 -17.00 -19.81
C TYR A 498 -14.46 -17.02 -19.30
N ASP A 499 -14.61 -17.50 -18.08
CA ASP A 499 -15.76 -17.21 -17.23
C ASP A 499 -15.37 -16.08 -16.26
N VAL A 500 -16.26 -15.10 -16.09
CA VAL A 500 -16.02 -13.94 -15.23
C VAL A 500 -16.84 -14.12 -13.96
N TYR A 501 -16.15 -14.40 -12.85
CA TYR A 501 -16.74 -14.49 -11.51
C TYR A 501 -16.72 -13.12 -10.84
N ASP A 502 -17.84 -12.67 -10.28
CA ASP A 502 -17.90 -11.52 -9.37
C ASP A 502 -18.03 -12.01 -7.92
N ALA A 503 -17.03 -11.74 -7.09
CA ALA A 503 -17.03 -12.11 -5.68
C ALA A 503 -18.01 -11.29 -4.84
N ILE A 504 -18.48 -10.14 -5.33
CA ILE A 504 -19.46 -9.31 -4.61
C ILE A 504 -20.85 -9.94 -4.73
N SER A 505 -21.28 -10.33 -5.92
CA SER A 505 -22.53 -11.07 -6.11
C SER A 505 -22.41 -12.57 -5.89
N GLU A 506 -21.18 -13.09 -5.81
CA GLU A 506 -20.85 -14.53 -5.75
C GLU A 506 -21.39 -15.34 -6.93
N THR A 507 -21.40 -14.74 -8.13
CA THR A 507 -21.95 -15.35 -9.35
C THR A 507 -21.02 -15.25 -10.55
N MET A 508 -21.20 -16.17 -11.51
CA MET A 508 -20.63 -16.05 -12.85
C MET A 508 -21.46 -15.05 -13.65
N ILE A 509 -20.90 -13.85 -13.88
CA ILE A 509 -21.61 -12.76 -14.57
C ILE A 509 -21.40 -12.78 -16.09
N ALA A 510 -20.42 -13.54 -16.58
CA ALA A 510 -20.24 -13.87 -17.99
C ALA A 510 -19.57 -15.25 -18.13
N GLN A 511 -19.87 -15.98 -19.20
CA GLN A 511 -19.34 -17.33 -19.43
C GLN A 511 -18.85 -17.53 -20.88
N GLY A 512 -17.73 -18.24 -21.04
CA GLY A 512 -17.16 -18.59 -22.35
C GLY A 512 -16.76 -17.39 -23.23
N VAL A 513 -16.56 -16.21 -22.65
CA VAL A 513 -16.28 -14.96 -23.38
C VAL A 513 -14.81 -14.86 -23.80
N THR A 514 -14.53 -14.12 -24.88
CA THR A 514 -13.20 -14.01 -25.48
C THR A 514 -12.88 -12.58 -25.88
N GLY A 515 -11.61 -12.18 -25.79
CA GLY A 515 -11.16 -10.86 -26.22
C GLY A 515 -11.74 -9.77 -25.31
N ASN A 516 -12.90 -9.22 -25.70
CA ASN A 516 -13.61 -8.21 -24.93
C ASN A 516 -15.01 -8.69 -24.56
N THR A 517 -15.46 -8.35 -23.37
CA THR A 517 -16.86 -8.48 -22.96
C THR A 517 -17.32 -7.20 -22.28
N THR A 518 -18.62 -6.96 -22.24
CA THR A 518 -19.18 -5.81 -21.53
C THR A 518 -19.92 -6.27 -20.28
N ILE A 519 -19.75 -5.55 -19.18
CA ILE A 519 -20.49 -5.76 -17.94
C ILE A 519 -21.18 -4.47 -17.53
N SER A 520 -22.30 -4.57 -16.82
CA SER A 520 -23.00 -3.40 -16.27
C SER A 520 -22.79 -3.33 -14.77
N ILE A 521 -22.45 -2.15 -14.27
CA ILE A 521 -22.29 -1.85 -12.85
C ILE A 521 -23.39 -0.87 -12.46
N ALA A 522 -24.14 -1.13 -11.39
CA ALA A 522 -25.17 -0.17 -10.96
C ALA A 522 -24.53 1.10 -10.38
N ALA A 523 -25.35 2.12 -10.15
CA ALA A 523 -24.88 3.38 -9.58
C ALA A 523 -24.33 3.18 -8.17
N ASP A 524 -23.16 3.75 -7.87
CA ASP A 524 -22.52 3.68 -6.55
C ASP A 524 -22.20 2.25 -6.05
N GLU A 525 -22.09 1.30 -6.97
CA GLU A 525 -21.75 -0.10 -6.68
C GLU A 525 -20.34 -0.47 -7.17
N VAL A 526 -19.79 -1.49 -6.54
CA VAL A 526 -18.51 -2.12 -6.85
C VAL A 526 -18.72 -3.56 -7.31
N ILE A 527 -17.84 -4.04 -8.18
CA ILE A 527 -17.69 -5.46 -8.52
C ILE A 527 -16.24 -5.88 -8.29
N LEU A 528 -16.04 -7.16 -7.95
CA LEU A 528 -14.72 -7.74 -7.72
C LEU A 528 -14.60 -8.98 -8.61
N LEU A 529 -13.94 -8.80 -9.74
CA LEU A 529 -13.89 -9.77 -10.81
C LEU A 529 -12.69 -10.69 -10.67
N THR A 530 -12.87 -11.96 -11.04
CA THR A 530 -11.79 -12.90 -11.35
C THR A 530 -12.07 -13.59 -12.67
N TYR A 531 -11.07 -13.62 -13.57
CA TYR A 531 -11.16 -14.26 -14.87
C TYR A 531 -10.67 -15.70 -14.78
N LEU A 532 -11.61 -16.65 -14.81
CA LEU A 532 -11.31 -18.08 -14.79
C LEU A 532 -11.28 -18.61 -16.22
N PRO A 533 -10.38 -19.55 -16.58
CA PRO A 533 -10.48 -20.27 -17.85
C PRO A 533 -11.90 -20.86 -18.02
N ALA A 534 -12.49 -20.73 -19.20
CA ALA A 534 -13.87 -21.16 -19.42
C ALA A 534 -14.08 -22.64 -19.07
N GLY A 535 -15.16 -22.94 -18.34
CA GLY A 535 -15.46 -24.29 -17.85
C GLY A 535 -14.67 -24.72 -16.62
N THR A 536 -13.95 -23.80 -15.97
CA THR A 536 -13.31 -24.07 -14.67
C THR A 536 -14.36 -24.49 -13.66
N VAL A 537 -14.20 -25.68 -13.09
CA VAL A 537 -15.07 -26.18 -12.02
C VAL A 537 -14.67 -25.50 -10.71
N THR A 538 -15.63 -24.86 -10.06
CA THR A 538 -15.44 -24.29 -8.73
C THR A 538 -16.02 -25.19 -7.64
N THR A 539 -15.46 -25.15 -6.44
CA THR A 539 -15.93 -25.93 -5.29
C THR A 539 -15.90 -25.07 -4.03
N ALA A 540 -17.05 -24.94 -3.37
CA ALA A 540 -17.15 -24.28 -2.07
C ALA A 540 -16.76 -25.27 -0.96
N ARG A 541 -15.82 -24.87 -0.09
CA ARG A 541 -15.43 -25.63 1.11
C ARG A 541 -14.93 -24.66 2.18
N ALA A 542 -15.41 -24.84 3.42
CA ALA A 542 -14.97 -24.06 4.59
C ALA A 542 -14.98 -22.54 4.36
N GLY A 543 -16.11 -21.98 3.89
CA GLY A 543 -16.28 -20.53 3.69
C GLY A 543 -15.48 -19.95 2.51
N LYS A 544 -14.89 -20.79 1.64
CA LYS A 544 -14.06 -20.37 0.52
C LYS A 544 -14.52 -21.01 -0.79
N LEU A 545 -14.32 -20.31 -1.90
CA LEU A 545 -14.53 -20.85 -3.25
C LEU A 545 -13.18 -21.18 -3.89
N TYR A 546 -13.04 -22.41 -4.40
CA TYR A 546 -11.81 -22.89 -5.01
C TYR A 546 -11.98 -23.16 -6.50
N ALA A 547 -10.92 -22.92 -7.28
CA ALA A 547 -10.69 -23.49 -8.60
C ALA A 547 -9.48 -24.43 -8.51
N GLY A 548 -9.73 -25.74 -8.38
CA GLY A 548 -8.69 -26.70 -7.99
C GLY A 548 -8.20 -26.42 -6.57
N GLU A 549 -6.92 -26.09 -6.41
CA GLU A 549 -6.32 -25.71 -5.12
C GLU A 549 -6.19 -24.20 -4.92
N VAL A 550 -6.56 -23.40 -5.93
CA VAL A 550 -6.47 -21.93 -5.88
C VAL A 550 -7.76 -21.39 -5.28
N VAL A 551 -7.65 -20.54 -4.26
CA VAL A 551 -8.80 -19.81 -3.69
C VAL A 551 -9.16 -18.67 -4.63
N VAL A 552 -10.40 -18.65 -5.12
CA VAL A 552 -10.98 -17.60 -5.96
C VAL A 552 -11.74 -16.58 -5.11
N ASP A 553 -12.32 -17.03 -4.00
CA ASP A 553 -13.01 -16.18 -3.03
C ASP A 553 -12.68 -16.67 -1.61
N TYR A 554 -12.06 -15.81 -0.80
CA TYR A 554 -11.65 -16.14 0.57
C TYR A 554 -12.81 -16.15 1.58
N HIS A 555 -13.95 -15.54 1.22
CA HIS A 555 -15.12 -15.36 2.08
C HIS A 555 -16.40 -15.61 1.28
N TYR A 556 -16.48 -16.79 0.65
CA TYR A 556 -17.65 -17.26 -0.08
C TYR A 556 -18.84 -17.48 0.89
N ASP A 557 -20.06 -17.23 0.43
CA ASP A 557 -21.28 -17.06 1.23
C ASP A 557 -21.17 -15.92 2.27
N TYR A 558 -20.25 -14.97 2.06
CA TYR A 558 -19.91 -13.91 3.02
C TYR A 558 -19.56 -14.44 4.43
N ASP A 559 -18.89 -15.59 4.51
CA ASP A 559 -18.47 -16.17 5.79
C ASP A 559 -17.20 -15.49 6.34
N TYR A 560 -17.39 -14.67 7.38
CA TYR A 560 -16.32 -14.04 8.17
C TYR A 560 -16.28 -14.59 9.59
N ALA A 561 -16.90 -15.74 9.85
CA ALA A 561 -16.91 -16.32 11.17
C ALA A 561 -15.48 -16.71 11.57
N PRO A 562 -15.02 -16.28 12.75
CA PRO A 562 -13.70 -16.66 13.21
C PRO A 562 -13.65 -18.16 13.49
N ALA A 563 -12.66 -18.85 12.96
CA ALA A 563 -12.42 -20.27 13.25
C ALA A 563 -11.59 -20.42 14.53
N LEU A 564 -11.90 -21.43 15.36
CA LEU A 564 -11.02 -21.83 16.47
C LEU A 564 -9.68 -22.25 15.89
N GLU A 565 -8.61 -21.63 16.37
CA GLU A 565 -7.26 -21.85 15.86
C GLU A 565 -6.27 -22.11 17.01
N ILE A 566 -5.31 -23.01 16.77
CA ILE A 566 -4.13 -23.16 17.62
C ILE A 566 -3.08 -22.17 17.13
N LYS A 567 -3.07 -20.98 17.73
CA LYS A 567 -2.11 -19.92 17.44
C LYS A 567 -0.67 -20.32 17.78
N SER A 568 -0.49 -21.05 18.89
CA SER A 568 0.81 -21.61 19.27
C SER A 568 0.63 -22.91 20.05
N LEU A 569 1.48 -23.89 19.74
CA LEU A 569 1.70 -25.10 20.53
C LEU A 569 3.21 -25.28 20.69
N ALA A 570 3.73 -24.97 21.88
CA ALA A 570 5.18 -24.88 22.07
C ALA A 570 5.62 -25.27 23.49
N VAL A 571 6.91 -25.58 23.62
CA VAL A 571 7.59 -25.88 24.88
C VAL A 571 8.61 -24.79 25.19
N ALA A 572 8.86 -24.55 26.48
CA ALA A 572 9.87 -23.59 26.91
C ALA A 572 11.31 -24.13 26.75
N GLU A 573 11.49 -25.45 26.79
CA GLU A 573 12.78 -26.13 26.68
C GLU A 573 12.77 -27.07 25.47
N ASP A 574 13.77 -26.96 24.59
CA ASP A 574 13.95 -27.82 23.41
C ASP A 574 14.67 -29.15 23.76
N LYS A 575 15.25 -29.22 24.96
CA LYS A 575 15.92 -30.40 25.52
C LYS A 575 15.46 -30.61 26.95
N VAL A 576 15.06 -31.84 27.26
CA VAL A 576 14.51 -32.19 28.57
C VAL A 576 15.29 -33.36 29.16
N GLY A 577 15.56 -33.28 30.47
CA GLY A 577 16.24 -34.36 31.19
C GLY A 577 15.34 -35.57 31.42
N PHE A 578 15.93 -36.76 31.56
CA PHE A 578 15.18 -37.95 31.94
C PHE A 578 14.43 -37.72 33.27
N ASN A 579 13.14 -38.08 33.30
CA ASN A 579 12.25 -37.92 34.45
C ASN A 579 12.03 -36.45 34.92
N LYS A 580 12.08 -35.50 33.99
CA LYS A 580 11.71 -34.10 34.23
C LYS A 580 10.29 -33.81 33.72
N GLU A 581 9.53 -33.05 34.48
CA GLU A 581 8.27 -32.48 34.04
C GLU A 581 8.54 -31.34 33.04
N VAL A 582 7.71 -31.27 32.00
CA VAL A 582 7.86 -30.29 30.92
C VAL A 582 6.54 -29.56 30.76
N SER A 583 6.59 -28.23 30.73
CA SER A 583 5.42 -27.42 30.43
C SER A 583 5.26 -27.28 28.91
N VAL A 584 4.09 -27.72 28.42
CA VAL A 584 3.62 -27.47 27.06
C VAL A 584 2.60 -26.34 27.13
N TYR A 585 2.81 -25.29 26.33
CA TYR A 585 1.94 -24.14 26.25
C TYR A 585 1.08 -24.22 24.99
N VAL A 586 -0.22 -24.00 25.16
CA VAL A 586 -1.17 -23.86 24.06
C VAL A 586 -1.75 -22.46 24.11
N THR A 587 -1.69 -21.73 23.00
CA THR A 587 -2.38 -20.45 22.83
C THR A 587 -3.43 -20.63 21.74
N LEU A 588 -4.67 -20.30 22.09
CA LEU A 588 -5.82 -20.41 21.22
C LEU A 588 -6.26 -19.04 20.74
N GLU A 589 -6.75 -18.99 19.50
CA GLU A 589 -7.48 -17.85 18.96
C GLU A 589 -8.92 -18.28 18.70
N ASN A 590 -9.87 -17.37 18.95
CA ASN A 590 -11.31 -17.59 18.78
C ASN A 590 -11.92 -18.82 19.52
N PRO A 591 -11.62 -19.06 20.81
CA PRO A 591 -12.24 -20.16 21.56
C PRO A 591 -13.69 -19.85 21.93
N VAL A 592 -14.64 -20.11 21.03
CA VAL A 592 -16.08 -19.96 21.31
C VAL A 592 -16.73 -21.33 21.50
N GLY A 593 -17.45 -21.51 22.60
CA GLY A 593 -18.58 -22.45 22.70
C GLY A 593 -18.29 -23.94 22.92
N ILE A 594 -17.04 -24.39 22.95
CA ILE A 594 -16.68 -25.78 23.27
C ILE A 594 -15.51 -25.72 24.25
N GLY A 595 -15.63 -26.35 25.42
CA GLY A 595 -14.46 -26.59 26.25
C GLY A 595 -13.48 -27.39 25.42
N ALA A 596 -12.41 -26.74 24.94
CA ALA A 596 -11.42 -27.40 24.11
C ALA A 596 -10.81 -28.56 24.92
N SER A 597 -11.18 -29.79 24.57
CA SER A 597 -10.63 -30.98 25.18
C SER A 597 -9.48 -31.49 24.32
N TRP A 598 -8.32 -31.64 24.95
CA TRP A 598 -7.10 -32.09 24.28
C TRP A 598 -6.86 -33.53 24.69
N GLN A 599 -6.75 -34.42 23.70
CA GLN A 599 -6.29 -35.79 23.92
C GLN A 599 -4.92 -35.92 23.25
N TRP A 600 -3.89 -36.12 24.07
CA TRP A 600 -2.59 -36.56 23.60
C TRP A 600 -2.67 -38.08 23.40
N THR A 601 -2.60 -38.53 22.14
CA THR A 601 -2.56 -39.96 21.77
C THR A 601 -1.15 -40.41 21.47
#